data_AF-A0A8H3D617-F1
#
_entry.id   AF-A0A8H3D617-F1
#
_cell.length_a   1.000
_cell.length_b   1.000
_cell.length_c   1.000
_cell.angle_alpha   90.00
_cell.angle_beta   90.00
_cell.angle_gamma   90.00
#
_symmetry.space_group_name_H-M   'P 1'
#
loop_
_entity.id
_entity.type
_entity.pdbx_description
1 polymer ?
#
loop_
_entity_poly.entity_id
_entity_poly.type
_entity_poly.pdbx_seq_one_letter_code
_entity_poly.pdbx_strand_id
1 'polypeptide(L)'
;MLSNPLHDRYGPIVEEYLNPNTHACKVQSALPSRQDILDAITLLSEPDEVTYQTFETILALEWSPACINLDLLASDAAQTSLPACFRLIKSYCEGGNRRMLDHAYGFQCLRVISLFVQFAIISQAENLNLLFTSNALRSKGESITPEFNDFTCNIMIQLISERINSRRSTGKYKLETLGWSIDPSTGDGTCLAKLGGLAADEINDLFEKLWGSRDQLLYVATQTTTALFPGLGGLLCWMWSAIAWPFDLNETQASQTTWAHFVDLLIRFTLCCSEYEAQLASVLYSACHQFGSIPISYFETENMVDTCDSARISVETVRKLGSDSGLHIDLITALVAYAGPNVSFSNSIVPIMKAGAERLCIELGNIQRCEDLSNGLLCYFEMYFFTLTRRVTRN
;
A
#
# COMPACT_ATOMS: atom_id res chain seq x y z
N MET A 1 10.89 28.24 26.06
CA MET A 1 11.28 26.93 25.51
C MET A 1 11.72 27.18 24.08
N LEU A 2 12.99 26.95 23.76
CA LEU A 2 13.47 27.07 22.39
C LEU A 2 12.93 25.86 21.62
N SER A 3 12.11 26.09 20.59
CA SER A 3 11.66 25.00 19.71
C SER A 3 12.89 24.40 19.04
N ASN A 4 12.95 23.07 19.00
CA ASN A 4 14.03 22.37 18.33
C ASN A 4 13.78 22.51 16.82
N PRO A 5 14.66 23.12 16.01
CA PRO A 5 14.39 23.43 14.60
C PRO A 5 14.02 22.19 13.76
N LEU A 6 14.49 21.01 14.18
CA LEU A 6 14.16 19.72 13.58
C LEU A 6 12.68 19.34 13.78
N HIS A 7 12.12 19.70 14.93
CA HIS A 7 10.73 19.41 15.30
C HIS A 7 9.75 20.30 14.53
N ASP A 8 10.18 21.51 14.16
CA ASP A 8 9.38 22.47 13.39
C ASP A 8 9.22 22.04 11.92
N ARG A 9 10.28 21.50 11.30
CA ARG A 9 10.23 21.04 9.89
C ARG A 9 9.59 19.66 9.73
N TYR A 10 10.07 18.67 10.50
CA TYR A 10 9.67 17.28 10.30
C TYR A 10 8.41 16.87 11.09
N GLY A 11 7.99 17.72 12.02
CA GLY A 11 6.84 17.45 12.88
C GLY A 11 7.16 16.45 13.99
N PRO A 12 6.13 16.04 14.75
CA PRO A 12 6.27 15.02 15.79
C PRO A 12 6.56 13.64 15.21
N ILE A 13 6.96 12.72 16.09
CA ILE A 13 7.03 11.29 15.75
C ILE A 13 5.63 10.78 15.37
N VAL A 14 5.57 9.79 14.48
CA VAL A 14 4.28 9.33 13.91
C VAL A 14 3.34 8.81 14.99
N GLU A 15 3.83 8.15 16.04
CA GLU A 15 3.00 7.71 17.15
C GLU A 15 2.25 8.86 17.83
N GLU A 16 2.94 9.98 18.08
CA GLU A 16 2.37 11.18 18.69
C GLU A 16 1.44 11.91 17.73
N TYR A 17 1.78 11.90 16.43
CA TYR A 17 0.98 12.49 15.37
C TYR A 17 -0.37 11.79 15.19
N LEU A 18 -0.40 10.46 15.27
CA LEU A 18 -1.61 9.68 15.08
C LEU A 18 -2.48 9.59 16.34
N ASN A 19 -1.93 9.89 17.50
CA ASN A 19 -2.66 9.76 18.75
C ASN A 19 -3.81 10.80 18.81
N PRO A 20 -5.07 10.33 18.97
CA PRO A 20 -6.22 11.21 18.91
C PRO A 20 -6.35 12.16 20.10
N ASN A 21 -5.62 11.92 21.18
CA ASN A 21 -5.62 12.81 22.34
C ASN A 21 -4.56 13.91 22.26
N THR A 22 -3.56 13.76 21.40
CA THR A 22 -2.45 14.73 21.24
C THR A 22 -2.57 15.54 19.97
N HIS A 23 -2.97 14.88 18.87
CA HIS A 23 -2.99 15.47 17.55
C HIS A 23 -4.29 15.30 16.78
N ALA A 24 -5.24 14.41 17.16
CA ALA A 24 -6.45 14.29 16.36
C ALA A 24 -7.13 15.64 16.26
N CYS A 25 -7.29 16.05 15.01
CA CYS A 25 -8.34 16.93 14.58
C CYS A 25 -8.51 18.14 15.49
N LYS A 26 -7.43 18.90 15.71
CA LYS A 26 -7.58 20.32 15.38
C LYS A 26 -7.79 20.37 13.87
N VAL A 27 -9.00 20.02 13.44
CA VAL A 27 -9.57 20.45 12.16
C VAL A 27 -9.11 21.88 12.04
N GLN A 28 -8.23 22.17 11.08
CA GLN A 28 -7.74 23.52 10.87
C GLN A 28 -8.99 24.41 10.95
N SER A 29 -9.01 25.33 11.91
CA SER A 29 -10.22 26.11 12.21
C SER A 29 -10.74 26.86 10.98
N ALA A 30 -9.87 27.01 9.96
CA ALA A 30 -10.22 27.27 8.59
C ALA A 30 -9.54 26.24 7.66
N LEU A 31 -10.29 25.66 6.72
CA LEU A 31 -9.71 24.89 5.61
C LEU A 31 -8.86 25.81 4.73
N PRO A 32 -7.77 25.30 4.12
CA PRO A 32 -6.91 26.11 3.27
C PRO A 32 -7.68 26.57 2.03
N SER A 33 -7.36 27.77 1.57
CA SER A 33 -7.89 28.28 0.31
C SER A 33 -7.27 27.54 -0.88
N ARG A 34 -7.88 27.67 -2.06
CA ARG A 34 -7.32 27.13 -3.30
C ARG A 34 -5.89 27.63 -3.55
N GLN A 35 -5.61 28.89 -3.23
CA GLN A 35 -4.27 29.48 -3.41
C GLN A 35 -3.26 28.87 -2.44
N ASP A 36 -3.63 28.67 -1.16
CA ASP A 36 -2.75 28.03 -0.18
C ASP A 36 -2.35 26.62 -0.62
N ILE A 37 -3.28 25.87 -1.23
CA ILE A 37 -3.01 24.52 -1.78
C ILE A 37 -2.07 24.61 -2.99
N LEU A 38 -2.31 25.54 -3.91
CA LEU A 38 -1.45 25.74 -5.09
C LEU A 38 -0.03 26.15 -4.71
N ASP A 39 0.11 27.05 -3.72
CA ASP A 39 1.40 27.48 -3.19
C ASP A 39 2.13 26.29 -2.53
N ALA A 40 1.41 25.47 -1.75
CA ALA A 40 1.98 24.26 -1.16
C ALA A 40 2.45 23.24 -2.21
N ILE A 41 1.71 23.04 -3.30
CA ILE A 41 2.11 22.18 -4.43
C ILE A 41 3.40 22.73 -5.09
N THR A 42 3.46 24.04 -5.31
CA THR A 42 4.62 24.71 -5.91
C THR A 42 5.85 24.56 -5.01
N LEU A 43 5.68 24.73 -3.69
CA LEU A 43 6.72 24.62 -2.67
C LEU A 43 7.40 23.24 -2.63
N LEU A 44 6.75 22.18 -3.12
CA LEU A 44 7.37 20.85 -3.19
C LEU A 44 8.70 20.86 -3.96
N SER A 45 8.86 21.80 -4.91
CA SER A 45 10.09 21.98 -5.69
C SER A 45 11.23 22.67 -4.93
N GLU A 46 10.99 23.15 -3.71
CA GLU A 46 11.93 23.91 -2.88
C GLU A 46 12.21 23.13 -1.59
N PRO A 47 13.11 22.14 -1.61
CA PRO A 47 13.16 21.12 -0.57
C PRO A 47 13.36 21.64 0.84
N ASP A 48 14.13 22.72 0.99
CA ASP A 48 14.49 23.31 2.28
C ASP A 48 13.33 24.02 2.98
N GLU A 49 12.31 24.41 2.23
CA GLU A 49 11.14 25.12 2.75
C GLU A 49 9.96 24.19 3.07
N VAL A 50 9.98 22.96 2.54
CA VAL A 50 8.92 21.98 2.78
C VAL A 50 8.93 21.50 4.23
N THR A 51 7.77 21.57 4.87
CA THR A 51 7.49 21.05 6.21
C THR A 51 6.39 20.00 6.17
N TYR A 52 6.15 19.30 7.28
CA TYR A 52 5.03 18.34 7.35
C TYR A 52 3.67 19.02 7.15
N GLN A 53 3.53 20.30 7.53
CA GLN A 53 2.31 21.09 7.35
C GLN A 53 2.06 21.44 5.87
N THR A 54 3.11 21.55 5.06
CA THR A 54 2.98 21.70 3.60
C THR A 54 2.20 20.52 3.02
N PHE A 55 2.51 19.29 3.46
CA PHE A 55 1.79 18.09 3.03
C PHE A 55 0.36 18.07 3.58
N GLU A 56 0.12 18.48 4.84
CA GLU A 56 -1.24 18.60 5.39
C GLU A 56 -2.11 19.56 4.56
N THR A 57 -1.55 20.69 4.13
CA THR A 57 -2.23 21.66 3.26
C THR A 57 -2.62 21.04 1.92
N ILE A 58 -1.75 20.23 1.31
CA ILE A 58 -2.09 19.51 0.07
C ILE A 58 -3.16 18.44 0.34
N LEU A 59 -3.02 17.66 1.42
CA LEU A 59 -3.95 16.59 1.79
C LEU A 59 -5.32 17.10 2.24
N ALA A 60 -5.48 18.40 2.49
CA ALA A 60 -6.80 19.01 2.64
C ALA A 60 -7.70 18.75 1.40
N LEU A 61 -7.11 18.51 0.22
CA LEU A 61 -7.83 18.08 -0.99
C LEU A 61 -8.63 16.78 -0.81
N GLU A 62 -8.34 15.95 0.20
CA GLU A 62 -9.14 14.76 0.48
C GLU A 62 -10.49 15.08 1.15
N TRP A 63 -10.69 16.32 1.63
CA TRP A 63 -11.82 16.68 2.49
C TRP A 63 -12.73 17.72 1.85
N SER A 64 -14.04 17.57 2.03
CA SER A 64 -15.03 18.55 1.58
C SER A 64 -15.03 19.82 2.46
N PRO A 65 -15.10 21.03 1.87
CA PRO A 65 -15.23 21.34 0.43
C PRO A 65 -13.92 21.46 -0.36
N ALA A 66 -12.74 21.35 0.25
CA ALA A 66 -11.47 21.58 -0.44
C ALA A 66 -11.25 20.61 -1.62
N CYS A 67 -11.83 19.41 -1.57
CA CYS A 67 -11.81 18.40 -2.64
C CYS A 67 -12.39 18.86 -4.00
N ILE A 68 -13.11 19.99 -4.06
CA ILE A 68 -13.50 20.58 -5.36
C ILE A 68 -12.28 21.07 -6.18
N ASN A 69 -11.13 21.25 -5.53
CA ASN A 69 -9.89 21.77 -6.11
C ASN A 69 -8.91 20.65 -6.54
N LEU A 70 -9.36 19.41 -6.63
CA LEU A 70 -8.53 18.27 -7.07
C LEU A 70 -7.92 18.47 -8.47
N ASP A 71 -8.51 19.33 -9.30
CA ASP A 71 -7.95 19.72 -10.59
C ASP A 71 -6.55 20.36 -10.46
N LEU A 72 -6.19 20.90 -9.29
CA LEU A 72 -4.84 21.37 -9.00
C LEU A 72 -3.78 20.28 -9.15
N LEU A 73 -4.12 19.00 -8.92
CA LEU A 73 -3.22 17.87 -9.10
C LEU A 73 -2.87 17.60 -10.58
N ALA A 74 -3.60 18.23 -11.51
CA ALA A 74 -3.34 18.20 -12.95
C ALA A 74 -2.79 19.54 -13.50
N SER A 75 -2.52 20.52 -12.62
CA SER A 75 -2.01 21.83 -13.03
C SER A 75 -0.53 21.77 -13.45
N ASP A 76 -0.06 22.80 -14.16
CA ASP A 76 1.36 22.93 -14.54
C ASP A 76 2.27 22.91 -13.30
N ALA A 77 1.81 23.45 -12.16
CA ALA A 77 2.54 23.41 -10.90
C ALA A 77 2.72 21.98 -10.36
N ALA A 78 1.75 21.09 -10.63
CA ALA A 78 1.78 19.71 -10.19
C ALA A 78 2.70 18.80 -11.05
N GLN A 79 3.11 19.25 -12.23
CA GLN A 79 3.84 18.44 -13.21
C GLN A 79 5.17 17.91 -12.67
N THR A 80 5.77 18.53 -11.66
CA THR A 80 7.04 18.06 -11.05
C THR A 80 6.90 17.60 -9.60
N SER A 81 5.69 17.63 -9.05
CA SER A 81 5.43 17.38 -7.63
C SER A 81 5.74 15.94 -7.21
N LEU A 82 5.45 14.96 -8.05
CA LEU A 82 5.69 13.55 -7.72
C LEU A 82 7.20 13.24 -7.63
N PRO A 83 8.04 13.56 -8.65
CA PRO A 83 9.50 13.49 -8.52
C PRO A 83 10.06 14.32 -7.36
N ALA A 84 9.47 15.49 -7.09
CA ALA A 84 9.88 16.32 -5.96
C ALA A 84 9.64 15.60 -4.62
N CYS A 85 8.48 14.98 -4.41
CA CYS A 85 8.19 14.18 -3.21
C CYS A 85 9.19 13.03 -3.02
N PHE A 86 9.60 12.38 -4.11
CA PHE A 86 10.62 11.33 -4.05
C PHE A 86 11.97 11.85 -3.57
N ARG A 87 12.42 13.00 -4.08
CA ARG A 87 13.64 13.68 -3.59
C ARG A 87 13.53 14.06 -2.11
N LEU A 88 12.36 14.52 -1.67
CA LEU A 88 12.10 14.88 -0.27
C LEU A 88 12.21 13.67 0.65
N ILE A 89 11.57 12.54 0.31
CA ILE A 89 11.69 11.29 1.07
C ILE A 89 13.14 10.80 1.11
N LYS A 90 13.82 10.82 -0.04
CA LYS A 90 15.21 10.38 -0.13
C LYS A 90 16.12 11.20 0.79
N SER A 91 16.06 12.52 0.69
CA SER A 91 16.82 13.44 1.54
C SER A 91 16.47 13.28 3.03
N TYR A 92 15.18 13.12 3.36
CA TYR A 92 14.73 12.90 4.72
C TYR A 92 15.34 11.64 5.35
N CYS A 93 15.29 10.51 4.64
CA CYS A 93 15.83 9.23 5.12
C CYS A 93 17.36 9.21 5.19
N GLU A 94 18.06 9.82 4.22
CA GLU A 94 19.53 9.88 4.17
C GLU A 94 20.12 10.80 5.25
N GLY A 95 19.39 11.84 5.67
CA GLY A 95 19.88 12.88 6.57
C GLY A 95 20.01 12.52 8.07
N GLY A 96 19.89 11.25 8.49
CA GLY A 96 20.11 10.91 9.91
C GLY A 96 19.59 9.57 10.44
N ASN A 97 19.80 8.45 9.72
CA ASN A 97 19.25 7.13 10.09
C ASN A 97 17.71 7.14 10.32
N ARG A 98 17.00 8.06 9.66
CA ARG A 98 15.54 8.16 9.79
C ARG A 98 14.87 7.20 8.84
N ARG A 99 13.85 6.51 9.32
CA ARG A 99 12.94 5.71 8.51
C ARG A 99 11.78 6.57 8.03
N MET A 100 11.17 6.14 6.93
CA MET A 100 10.12 6.87 6.24
C MET A 100 8.95 7.21 7.17
N LEU A 101 8.63 6.31 8.12
CA LEU A 101 7.49 6.43 9.01
C LEU A 101 7.87 6.79 10.45
N ASP A 102 9.08 7.34 10.68
CA ASP A 102 9.47 7.82 12.01
C ASP A 102 8.76 9.11 12.43
N HIS A 103 8.56 10.06 11.50
CA HIS A 103 7.95 11.37 11.77
C HIS A 103 6.79 11.69 10.82
N ALA A 104 5.93 12.62 11.23
CA ALA A 104 4.79 13.11 10.45
C ALA A 104 5.18 13.50 9.01
N TYR A 105 6.36 14.07 8.82
CA TYR A 105 6.87 14.47 7.50
C TYR A 105 6.89 13.32 6.48
N GLY A 106 7.57 12.22 6.78
CA GLY A 106 7.71 11.12 5.83
C GLY A 106 6.38 10.38 5.62
N PHE A 107 5.59 10.23 6.69
CA PHE A 107 4.22 9.71 6.61
C PHE A 107 3.31 10.55 5.70
N GLN A 108 3.24 11.87 5.91
CA GLN A 108 2.38 12.74 5.10
C GLN A 108 2.89 12.89 3.67
N CYS A 109 4.21 12.91 3.45
CA CYS A 109 4.77 12.91 2.10
C CYS A 109 4.37 11.64 1.34
N LEU A 110 4.40 10.47 1.99
CA LEU A 110 3.92 9.22 1.39
C LEU A 110 2.42 9.27 1.06
N ARG A 111 1.61 9.93 1.91
CA ARG A 111 0.19 10.14 1.63
C ARG A 111 -0.04 11.07 0.45
N VAL A 112 0.75 12.13 0.30
CA VAL A 112 0.70 13.00 -0.88
C VAL A 112 1.08 12.23 -2.15
N ILE A 113 2.13 11.40 -2.10
CA ILE A 113 2.49 10.50 -3.21
C ILE A 113 1.32 9.58 -3.57
N SER A 114 0.70 8.96 -2.57
CA SER A 114 -0.47 8.10 -2.74
C SER A 114 -1.62 8.83 -3.43
N LEU A 115 -1.96 10.05 -2.98
CA LEU A 115 -2.98 10.90 -3.59
C LEU A 115 -2.69 11.19 -5.07
N PHE A 116 -1.45 11.58 -5.40
CA PHE A 116 -1.02 11.82 -6.78
C PHE A 116 -1.16 10.57 -7.65
N VAL A 117 -0.71 9.42 -7.15
CA VAL A 117 -0.79 8.13 -7.86
C VAL A 117 -2.25 7.75 -8.12
N GLN A 118 -3.12 7.81 -7.12
CA GLN A 118 -4.54 7.51 -7.29
C GLN A 118 -5.21 8.45 -8.29
N PHE A 119 -4.97 9.75 -8.16
CA PHE A 119 -5.50 10.75 -9.09
C PHE A 119 -5.06 10.45 -10.53
N ALA A 120 -3.80 10.09 -10.73
CA ALA A 120 -3.28 9.74 -12.06
C ALA A 120 -3.92 8.46 -12.61
N ILE A 121 -4.10 7.42 -11.79
CA ILE A 121 -4.78 6.17 -12.19
C ILE A 121 -6.21 6.46 -12.66
N ILE A 122 -6.97 7.23 -11.86
CA ILE A 122 -8.35 7.58 -12.18
C ILE A 122 -8.43 8.47 -13.43
N SER A 123 -7.47 9.40 -13.58
CA SER A 123 -7.33 10.26 -14.77
C SER A 123 -7.08 9.47 -16.04
N GLN A 124 -6.16 8.51 -16.00
CA GLN A 124 -5.84 7.65 -17.15
C GLN A 124 -7.01 6.77 -17.57
N ALA A 125 -7.85 6.34 -16.61
CA ALA A 125 -9.06 5.57 -16.88
C ALA A 125 -10.27 6.43 -17.31
N GLU A 126 -10.07 7.73 -17.58
CA GLU A 126 -11.11 8.69 -17.99
C GLU A 126 -12.29 8.81 -16.99
N ASN A 127 -12.08 8.43 -15.73
CA ASN A 127 -13.13 8.34 -14.71
C ASN A 127 -13.21 9.57 -13.79
N LEU A 128 -12.41 10.62 -14.03
CA LEU A 128 -12.42 11.84 -13.19
C LEU A 128 -13.78 12.53 -13.14
N ASN A 129 -14.54 12.52 -14.24
CA ASN A 129 -15.86 13.14 -14.27
C ASN A 129 -16.86 12.44 -13.33
N LEU A 130 -16.78 11.10 -13.22
CA LEU A 130 -17.61 10.33 -12.31
C LEU A 130 -17.24 10.65 -10.85
N LEU A 131 -15.95 10.74 -10.57
CA LEU A 131 -15.44 11.13 -9.27
C LEU A 131 -15.89 12.55 -8.87
N PHE A 132 -15.77 13.54 -9.76
CA PHE A 132 -16.23 14.91 -9.48
C PHE A 132 -17.75 14.99 -9.27
N THR A 133 -18.52 14.21 -10.04
CA THR A 133 -19.98 14.15 -9.87
C THR A 133 -20.37 13.56 -8.52
N SER A 134 -19.70 12.50 -8.09
CA SER A 134 -19.88 11.91 -6.75
C SER A 134 -19.50 12.90 -5.65
N ASN A 135 -18.39 13.63 -5.82
CA ASN A 135 -17.89 14.58 -4.84
C ASN A 135 -18.78 15.83 -4.66
N ALA A 136 -19.49 16.24 -5.70
CA ALA A 136 -20.37 17.43 -5.66
C ALA A 136 -21.53 17.30 -4.65
N LEU A 137 -21.88 16.08 -4.25
CA LEU A 137 -23.00 15.80 -3.34
C LEU A 137 -22.58 15.62 -1.87
N ARG A 138 -21.28 15.73 -1.57
CA ARG A 138 -20.72 15.41 -0.25
C ARG A 138 -20.95 16.50 0.78
N SER A 139 -21.24 16.09 2.01
CA SER A 139 -21.40 17.01 3.14
C SER A 139 -20.04 17.61 3.55
N LYS A 140 -20.07 18.79 4.15
CA LYS A 140 -18.86 19.44 4.67
C LYS A 140 -18.16 18.54 5.69
N GLY A 141 -16.84 18.39 5.56
CA GLY A 141 -16.02 17.57 6.46
C GLY A 141 -16.03 16.07 6.16
N GLU A 142 -16.73 15.62 5.12
CA GLU A 142 -16.58 14.25 4.65
C GLU A 142 -15.31 14.11 3.78
N SER A 143 -14.64 12.97 3.91
CA SER A 143 -13.47 12.61 3.10
C SER A 143 -13.89 11.86 1.83
N ILE A 144 -13.23 12.15 0.71
CA ILE A 144 -13.38 11.47 -0.59
C ILE A 144 -12.57 10.18 -0.70
N THR A 145 -11.75 9.88 0.32
CA THR A 145 -10.86 8.72 0.32
C THR A 145 -11.57 7.41 0.00
N PRO A 146 -12.76 7.09 0.57
CA PRO A 146 -13.43 5.83 0.27
C PRO A 146 -13.72 5.67 -1.23
N GLU A 147 -14.24 6.70 -1.90
CA GLU A 147 -14.51 6.65 -3.34
C GLU A 147 -13.21 6.59 -4.16
N PHE A 148 -12.19 7.35 -3.76
CA PHE A 148 -10.88 7.27 -4.41
C PHE A 148 -10.32 5.86 -4.37
N ASN A 149 -10.39 5.21 -3.20
CA ASN A 149 -10.01 3.81 -3.03
C ASN A 149 -10.89 2.90 -3.89
N ASP A 150 -12.21 3.12 -3.90
CA ASP A 150 -13.15 2.28 -4.64
C ASP A 150 -12.89 2.31 -6.15
N PHE A 151 -12.76 3.52 -6.73
CA PHE A 151 -12.43 3.71 -8.14
C PHE A 151 -11.06 3.12 -8.46
N THR A 152 -10.04 3.44 -7.65
CA THR A 152 -8.68 2.97 -7.89
C THR A 152 -8.59 1.45 -7.85
N CYS A 153 -9.14 0.79 -6.82
CA CYS A 153 -9.08 -0.67 -6.73
C CYS A 153 -9.89 -1.33 -7.84
N ASN A 154 -11.04 -0.77 -8.25
CA ASN A 154 -11.82 -1.30 -9.39
C ASN A 154 -10.99 -1.33 -10.67
N ILE A 155 -10.38 -0.18 -11.01
CA ILE A 155 -9.53 -0.03 -12.18
C ILE A 155 -8.35 -1.00 -12.10
N MET A 156 -7.68 -1.08 -10.95
CA MET A 156 -6.51 -1.93 -10.79
C MET A 156 -6.84 -3.43 -10.83
N ILE A 157 -7.94 -3.87 -10.19
CA ILE A 157 -8.40 -5.26 -10.26
C ILE A 157 -8.64 -5.65 -11.72
N GLN A 158 -9.33 -4.81 -12.50
CA GLN A 158 -9.59 -5.07 -13.91
C GLN A 158 -8.28 -5.18 -14.71
N LEU A 159 -7.41 -4.18 -14.62
CA LEU A 159 -6.14 -4.15 -15.35
C LEU A 159 -5.22 -5.34 -15.01
N ILE A 160 -5.10 -5.69 -13.73
CA ILE A 160 -4.26 -6.80 -13.30
C ILE A 160 -4.88 -8.15 -13.72
N SER A 161 -6.20 -8.30 -13.61
CA SER A 161 -6.91 -9.52 -14.04
C SER A 161 -6.78 -9.74 -15.54
N GLU A 162 -6.93 -8.69 -16.34
CA GLU A 162 -6.69 -8.73 -17.79
C GLU A 162 -5.26 -9.14 -18.11
N ARG A 163 -4.27 -8.62 -17.37
CA ARG A 163 -2.87 -9.05 -17.49
C ARG A 163 -2.68 -10.54 -17.20
N ILE A 164 -3.24 -11.04 -16.09
CA ILE A 164 -3.15 -12.45 -15.70
C ILE A 164 -3.77 -13.35 -16.79
N ASN A 165 -4.93 -12.95 -17.33
CA ASN A 165 -5.64 -13.72 -18.36
C ASN A 165 -4.94 -13.66 -19.73
N SER A 166 -4.38 -12.50 -20.09
CA SER A 166 -3.62 -12.32 -21.35
C SER A 166 -2.34 -13.15 -21.34
N ARG A 167 -1.64 -13.21 -20.21
CA ARG A 167 -0.46 -14.08 -20.03
C ARG A 167 -0.79 -15.55 -20.35
N ARG A 168 -1.95 -16.04 -19.90
CA ARG A 168 -2.38 -17.44 -20.12
C ARG A 168 -2.72 -17.74 -21.58
N SER A 169 -3.05 -16.72 -22.39
CA SER A 169 -3.60 -16.91 -23.74
C SER A 169 -2.62 -16.58 -24.87
N THR A 170 -1.83 -15.52 -24.77
CA THR A 170 -1.05 -15.00 -25.91
C THR A 170 0.47 -14.93 -25.68
N GLY A 171 0.93 -15.05 -24.44
CA GLY A 171 2.35 -14.95 -24.08
C GLY A 171 3.02 -13.61 -24.39
N LYS A 172 2.25 -12.59 -24.81
CA LYS A 172 2.74 -11.23 -25.11
C LYS A 172 1.84 -10.18 -24.43
N TYR A 173 2.48 -9.18 -23.83
CA TYR A 173 1.82 -8.14 -23.05
C TYR A 173 1.68 -6.84 -23.83
N LYS A 174 0.59 -6.10 -23.55
CA LYS A 174 0.55 -4.65 -23.76
C LYS A 174 0.92 -3.97 -22.46
N LEU A 175 2.11 -3.37 -22.45
CA LEU A 175 2.77 -2.60 -21.40
C LEU A 175 2.04 -1.27 -21.04
N GLU A 176 0.75 -1.14 -21.37
CA GLU A 176 -0.03 0.09 -21.18
C GLU A 176 -0.62 0.20 -19.75
N THR A 177 -0.50 -0.84 -18.91
CA THR A 177 -0.97 -0.83 -17.51
C THR A 177 -0.29 0.31 -16.75
N LEU A 178 -1.06 1.26 -16.19
CA LEU A 178 -0.53 2.46 -15.49
C LEU A 178 0.25 3.46 -16.36
N GLY A 179 0.15 3.34 -17.69
CA GLY A 179 0.72 4.31 -18.62
C GLY A 179 2.25 4.31 -18.63
N TRP A 180 2.88 3.15 -18.48
CA TRP A 180 4.30 3.02 -18.71
C TRP A 180 4.65 3.24 -20.18
N SER A 181 5.78 3.89 -20.42
CA SER A 181 6.34 4.17 -21.74
C SER A 181 7.86 4.18 -21.67
N ILE A 182 8.52 3.95 -22.80
CA ILE A 182 9.97 4.13 -22.89
C ILE A 182 10.24 5.60 -23.16
N ASP A 183 10.99 6.26 -22.28
CA ASP A 183 11.47 7.62 -22.49
C ASP A 183 12.42 7.62 -23.70
N PRO A 184 12.12 8.34 -24.79
CA PRO A 184 12.98 8.36 -25.98
C PRO A 184 14.37 8.97 -25.75
N SER A 185 14.53 9.79 -24.70
CA SER A 185 15.75 10.52 -24.41
C SER A 185 16.74 9.71 -23.56
N THR A 186 16.24 8.94 -22.60
CA THR A 186 17.09 8.11 -21.72
C THR A 186 17.06 6.62 -22.07
N GLY A 187 15.99 6.16 -22.74
CA GLY A 187 15.73 4.75 -23.00
C GLY A 187 15.10 4.02 -21.80
N ASP A 188 14.84 4.72 -20.70
CA ASP A 188 14.30 4.12 -19.48
C ASP A 188 12.78 3.97 -19.56
N GLY A 189 12.26 2.91 -18.92
CA GLY A 189 10.83 2.80 -18.70
C GLY A 189 10.39 3.80 -17.64
N THR A 190 9.45 4.68 -17.99
CA THR A 190 8.86 5.65 -17.08
C THR A 190 7.33 5.51 -17.07
N CYS A 191 6.70 5.79 -15.94
CA CYS A 191 5.23 5.85 -15.83
C CYS A 191 4.76 7.17 -15.22
N LEU A 192 3.46 7.44 -15.37
CA LEU A 192 2.83 8.68 -14.88
C LEU A 192 3.49 9.96 -15.43
N ALA A 193 3.80 9.99 -16.74
CA ALA A 193 4.50 11.09 -17.39
C ALA A 193 3.85 12.48 -17.19
N LYS A 194 2.52 12.54 -17.02
CA LYS A 194 1.79 13.79 -16.73
C LYS A 194 2.14 14.41 -15.37
N LEU A 195 2.70 13.62 -14.45
CA LEU A 195 3.18 14.05 -13.13
C LEU A 195 4.72 14.08 -13.07
N GLY A 196 5.38 14.21 -14.21
CA GLY A 196 6.83 14.37 -14.31
C GLY A 196 7.57 13.10 -14.69
N GLY A 197 6.88 11.96 -14.71
CA GLY A 197 7.48 10.66 -15.02
C GLY A 197 8.35 10.16 -13.87
N LEU A 198 8.25 8.88 -13.56
CA LEU A 198 9.18 8.21 -12.66
C LEU A 198 9.65 6.91 -13.30
N ALA A 199 10.95 6.68 -13.20
CA ALA A 199 11.58 5.46 -13.65
C ALA A 199 11.35 4.31 -12.65
N ALA A 200 11.47 3.07 -13.13
CA ALA A 200 11.22 1.89 -12.31
C ALA A 200 12.18 1.77 -11.12
N ASP A 201 13.43 2.17 -11.28
CA ASP A 201 14.43 2.22 -10.21
C ASP A 201 14.06 3.24 -9.12
N GLU A 202 13.57 4.43 -9.48
CA GLU A 202 13.10 5.42 -8.50
C GLU A 202 11.94 4.88 -7.66
N ILE A 203 10.98 4.20 -8.31
CA ILE A 203 9.84 3.57 -7.63
C ILE A 203 10.28 2.44 -6.72
N ASN A 204 11.22 1.60 -7.17
CA ASN A 204 11.83 0.55 -6.36
C ASN A 204 12.59 1.12 -5.15
N ASP A 205 13.27 2.25 -5.33
CA ASP A 205 13.96 2.97 -4.26
C ASP A 205 13.01 3.47 -3.16
N LEU A 206 11.80 3.93 -3.53
CA LEU A 206 10.76 4.28 -2.56
C LEU A 206 10.21 3.03 -1.87
N PHE A 207 9.93 1.99 -2.65
CA PHE A 207 9.44 0.70 -2.17
C PHE A 207 10.37 0.10 -1.10
N GLU A 208 11.68 0.04 -1.34
CA GLU A 208 12.64 -0.51 -0.37
C GLU A 208 12.70 0.33 0.93
N LYS A 209 12.54 1.65 0.84
CA LYS A 209 12.45 2.52 2.04
C LYS A 209 11.15 2.27 2.83
N LEU A 210 10.05 2.01 2.13
CA LEU A 210 8.78 1.65 2.76
C LEU A 210 8.88 0.28 3.44
N TRP A 211 9.50 -0.70 2.77
CA TRP A 211 9.77 -2.03 3.34
C TRP A 211 10.71 -1.97 4.56
N GLY A 212 11.70 -1.08 4.54
CA GLY A 212 12.55 -0.79 5.71
C GLY A 212 11.76 -0.21 6.90
N SER A 213 10.55 0.28 6.68
CA SER A 213 9.64 0.85 7.68
C SER A 213 8.40 -0.04 7.93
N ARG A 214 8.44 -1.32 7.56
CA ARG A 214 7.28 -2.25 7.54
C ARG A 214 6.61 -2.49 8.90
N ASP A 215 7.35 -2.43 10.00
CA ASP A 215 6.85 -2.51 11.38
C ASP A 215 5.97 -1.31 11.72
N GLN A 216 6.45 -0.11 11.35
CA GLN A 216 5.71 1.14 11.48
C GLN A 216 4.53 1.19 10.53
N LEU A 217 4.63 0.64 9.32
CA LEU A 217 3.51 0.59 8.38
C LEU A 217 2.29 -0.12 9.00
N LEU A 218 2.52 -1.33 9.57
CA LEU A 218 1.44 -2.06 10.24
C LEU A 218 0.95 -1.32 11.48
N TYR A 219 1.85 -0.70 12.25
CA TYR A 219 1.43 0.16 13.38
C TYR A 219 0.48 1.25 12.94
N VAL A 220 0.93 2.10 12.01
CA VAL A 220 0.21 3.25 11.48
C VAL A 220 -1.16 2.83 10.94
N ALA A 221 -1.20 1.76 10.16
CA ALA A 221 -2.44 1.28 9.56
C ALA A 221 -3.45 0.75 10.60
N THR A 222 -2.98 0.26 11.76
CA THR A 222 -3.85 -0.20 12.85
C THR A 222 -4.34 0.92 13.78
N GLN A 223 -3.60 2.02 13.90
CA GLN A 223 -3.95 3.14 14.78
C GLN A 223 -4.95 4.12 14.16
N THR A 224 -5.01 4.21 12.83
CA THR A 224 -5.95 5.09 12.14
C THR A 224 -7.36 4.48 12.19
N THR A 225 -8.12 4.77 13.25
CA THR A 225 -9.51 4.29 13.45
C THR A 225 -10.50 4.80 12.39
N THR A 226 -10.11 5.79 11.60
CA THR A 226 -10.87 6.35 10.48
C THR A 226 -10.03 6.22 9.22
N ALA A 227 -10.33 5.21 8.40
CA ALA A 227 -9.72 4.96 7.10
C ALA A 227 -8.17 4.87 7.14
N LEU A 228 -7.68 3.63 7.18
CA LEU A 228 -6.47 3.15 6.52
C LEU A 228 -5.76 4.19 5.67
N PHE A 229 -4.43 4.33 5.85
CA PHE A 229 -3.51 5.02 4.95
C PHE A 229 -4.11 5.21 3.55
N PRO A 230 -4.83 6.33 3.31
CA PRO A 230 -5.67 6.46 2.13
C PRO A 230 -4.85 6.24 0.85
N GLY A 231 -5.27 5.29 0.04
CA GLY A 231 -4.61 4.92 -1.20
C GLY A 231 -3.39 4.01 -1.14
N LEU A 232 -3.09 3.38 0.01
CA LEU A 232 -2.03 2.37 0.08
C LEU A 232 -2.19 1.27 -0.98
N GLY A 233 -3.43 0.82 -1.23
CA GLY A 233 -3.70 -0.18 -2.27
C GLY A 233 -3.26 0.27 -3.67
N GLY A 234 -3.59 1.51 -4.05
CA GLY A 234 -3.16 2.09 -5.33
C GLY A 234 -1.64 2.27 -5.41
N LEU A 235 -1.03 2.72 -4.31
CA LEU A 235 0.42 2.85 -4.21
C LEU A 235 1.13 1.50 -4.36
N LEU A 236 0.63 0.45 -3.72
CA LEU A 236 1.18 -0.91 -3.84
C LEU A 236 1.00 -1.48 -5.24
N CYS A 237 -0.13 -1.21 -5.91
CA CYS A 237 -0.31 -1.56 -7.32
C CYS A 237 0.71 -0.89 -8.23
N TRP A 238 1.00 0.38 -7.96
CA TRP A 238 1.99 1.12 -8.73
C TRP A 238 3.41 0.61 -8.50
N MET A 239 3.80 0.36 -7.25
CA MET A 239 5.08 -0.28 -6.92
C MET A 239 5.21 -1.67 -7.54
N TRP A 240 4.15 -2.50 -7.45
CA TRP A 240 4.09 -3.79 -8.13
C TRP A 240 4.38 -3.67 -9.62
N SER A 241 3.80 -2.66 -10.29
CA SER A 241 4.01 -2.47 -11.71
C SER A 241 5.46 -2.15 -12.06
N ALA A 242 6.17 -1.41 -11.21
CA ALA A 242 7.60 -1.10 -11.39
C ALA A 242 8.48 -2.34 -11.21
N ILE A 243 8.15 -3.21 -10.25
CA ILE A 243 8.84 -4.50 -10.06
C ILE A 243 8.57 -5.43 -11.25
N ALA A 244 7.33 -5.43 -11.75
CA ALA A 244 6.89 -6.29 -12.85
C ALA A 244 7.36 -5.79 -14.24
N TRP A 245 7.61 -4.49 -14.39
CA TRP A 245 7.97 -3.87 -15.68
C TRP A 245 9.20 -4.48 -16.36
N PRO A 246 10.35 -4.69 -15.68
CA PRO A 246 11.52 -5.33 -16.29
C PRO A 246 11.26 -6.75 -16.82
N PHE A 247 10.34 -7.50 -16.19
CA PHE A 247 9.99 -8.87 -16.63
C PHE A 247 9.35 -8.87 -18.01
N ASP A 248 8.55 -7.85 -18.30
CA ASP A 248 7.81 -7.74 -19.55
C ASP A 248 8.71 -7.28 -20.71
N LEU A 249 9.87 -6.67 -20.41
CA LEU A 249 10.79 -6.16 -21.43
C LEU A 249 11.93 -7.12 -21.79
N ASN A 250 12.52 -7.84 -20.83
CA ASN A 250 13.84 -8.47 -21.06
C ASN A 250 14.04 -9.89 -20.51
N GLU A 251 13.00 -10.57 -19.98
CA GLU A 251 13.13 -11.85 -19.26
C GLU A 251 14.12 -11.85 -18.07
N THR A 252 14.77 -10.72 -17.77
CA THR A 252 15.65 -10.56 -16.60
C THR A 252 14.79 -10.43 -15.37
N GLN A 253 14.87 -11.43 -14.50
CA GLN A 253 14.05 -11.50 -13.31
C GLN A 253 14.52 -10.47 -12.29
N ALA A 254 13.59 -9.64 -11.76
CA ALA A 254 13.83 -8.97 -10.49
C ALA A 254 14.24 -10.00 -9.43
N SER A 255 15.06 -9.57 -8.48
CA SER A 255 15.57 -10.47 -7.45
C SER A 255 14.41 -11.13 -6.68
N GLN A 256 14.58 -12.39 -6.31
CA GLN A 256 13.64 -13.10 -5.41
C GLN A 256 13.41 -12.30 -4.12
N THR A 257 14.42 -11.56 -3.66
CA THR A 257 14.37 -10.66 -2.51
C THR A 257 13.35 -9.52 -2.68
N THR A 258 13.36 -8.81 -3.82
CA THR A 258 12.43 -7.71 -4.10
C THR A 258 10.98 -8.18 -4.06
N TRP A 259 10.70 -9.35 -4.67
CA TRP A 259 9.36 -9.95 -4.62
C TRP A 259 8.95 -10.38 -3.22
N ALA A 260 9.88 -10.93 -2.43
CA ALA A 260 9.61 -11.27 -1.03
C ALA A 260 9.28 -10.03 -0.18
N HIS A 261 10.04 -8.94 -0.36
CA HIS A 261 9.75 -7.65 0.29
C HIS A 261 8.37 -7.12 -0.11
N PHE A 262 7.98 -7.27 -1.38
CA PHE A 262 6.69 -6.81 -1.87
C PHE A 262 5.54 -7.62 -1.27
N VAL A 263 5.67 -8.95 -1.23
CA VAL A 263 4.66 -9.81 -0.62
C VAL A 263 4.53 -9.57 0.88
N ASP A 264 5.62 -9.31 1.58
CA ASP A 264 5.59 -8.91 3.00
C ASP A 264 4.78 -7.62 3.21
N LEU A 265 5.02 -6.57 2.41
CA LEU A 265 4.20 -5.34 2.45
C LEU A 265 2.73 -5.61 2.08
N LEU A 266 2.48 -6.44 1.08
CA LEU A 266 1.13 -6.78 0.63
C LEU A 266 0.33 -7.53 1.70
N ILE A 267 0.97 -8.47 2.40
CA ILE A 267 0.34 -9.20 3.51
C ILE A 267 0.06 -8.24 4.67
N ARG A 268 1.01 -7.37 5.03
CA ARG A 268 0.81 -6.34 6.07
C ARG A 268 -0.33 -5.39 5.73
N PHE A 269 -0.44 -4.96 4.48
CA PHE A 269 -1.59 -4.21 3.99
C PHE A 269 -2.90 -5.00 4.14
N THR A 270 -2.89 -6.28 3.75
CA THR A 270 -4.06 -7.16 3.87
C THR A 270 -4.56 -7.29 5.30
N LEU A 271 -3.64 -7.32 6.29
CA LEU A 271 -3.98 -7.42 7.71
C LEU A 271 -4.81 -6.24 8.21
N CYS A 272 -4.65 -5.05 7.64
CA CYS A 272 -5.35 -3.84 8.06
C CYS A 272 -6.46 -3.39 7.10
N CYS A 273 -6.39 -3.75 5.82
CA CYS A 273 -7.25 -3.16 4.78
C CYS A 273 -8.74 -3.53 4.91
N SER A 274 -9.59 -2.79 4.18
CA SER A 274 -11.01 -3.10 4.02
C SER A 274 -11.23 -4.43 3.28
N GLU A 275 -12.47 -4.96 3.29
CA GLU A 275 -12.83 -6.15 2.49
C GLU A 275 -12.61 -5.91 0.99
N TYR A 276 -12.95 -4.71 0.52
CA TYR A 276 -12.80 -4.36 -0.88
C TYR A 276 -11.33 -4.26 -1.31
N GLU A 277 -10.48 -3.63 -0.50
CA GLU A 277 -9.03 -3.61 -0.72
C GLU A 277 -8.38 -5.00 -0.59
N ALA A 278 -8.97 -5.92 0.19
CA ALA A 278 -8.49 -7.29 0.26
C ALA A 278 -8.70 -8.05 -1.04
N GLN A 279 -9.74 -7.72 -1.82
CA GLN A 279 -9.92 -8.25 -3.17
C GLN A 279 -8.79 -7.79 -4.09
N LEU A 280 -8.42 -6.50 -4.03
CA LEU A 280 -7.27 -5.98 -4.76
C LEU A 280 -5.98 -6.70 -4.36
N ALA A 281 -5.77 -6.89 -3.05
CA ALA A 281 -4.60 -7.60 -2.54
C ALA A 281 -4.55 -9.05 -3.05
N SER A 282 -5.71 -9.73 -3.16
CA SER A 282 -5.80 -11.09 -3.70
C SER A 282 -5.38 -11.15 -5.15
N VAL A 283 -5.83 -10.19 -5.96
CA VAL A 283 -5.49 -10.12 -7.39
C VAL A 283 -3.99 -9.81 -7.58
N LEU A 284 -3.45 -8.87 -6.79
CA LEU A 284 -2.01 -8.58 -6.77
C LEU A 284 -1.18 -9.79 -6.35
N TYR A 285 -1.62 -10.51 -5.32
CA TYR A 285 -0.95 -11.71 -4.84
C TYR A 285 -0.85 -12.77 -5.95
N SER A 286 -1.96 -13.04 -6.64
CA SER A 286 -2.00 -13.93 -7.81
C SER A 286 -1.16 -13.45 -8.99
N ALA A 287 -0.92 -12.14 -9.10
CA ALA A 287 -0.09 -11.55 -10.15
C ALA A 287 1.42 -11.69 -9.88
N CYS A 288 1.82 -12.04 -8.65
CA CYS A 288 3.23 -12.22 -8.29
C CYS A 288 3.77 -13.54 -8.86
N HIS A 289 4.67 -13.46 -9.84
CA HIS A 289 5.15 -14.58 -10.66
C HIS A 289 5.68 -15.80 -9.88
N GLN A 290 6.23 -15.60 -8.68
CA GLN A 290 6.83 -16.66 -7.85
C GLN A 290 5.88 -17.25 -6.81
N PHE A 291 4.76 -16.59 -6.51
CA PHE A 291 3.87 -16.94 -5.39
C PHE A 291 2.62 -17.70 -5.81
N GLY A 292 2.28 -17.69 -7.11
CA GLY A 292 1.24 -18.55 -7.66
C GLY A 292 1.62 -20.04 -7.72
N SER A 293 2.88 -20.40 -7.48
CA SER A 293 3.39 -21.79 -7.57
C SER A 293 4.24 -22.28 -6.40
N ILE A 294 4.67 -21.39 -5.48
CA ILE A 294 5.50 -21.75 -4.32
C ILE A 294 4.76 -21.35 -3.04
N PRO A 295 4.45 -22.29 -2.12
CA PRO A 295 3.84 -21.98 -0.84
C PRO A 295 4.71 -20.99 -0.05
N ILE A 296 4.08 -20.01 0.62
CA ILE A 296 4.77 -19.00 1.45
C ILE A 296 5.72 -19.65 2.48
N SER A 297 5.45 -20.88 2.90
CA SER A 297 6.30 -21.66 3.82
C SER A 297 7.75 -21.88 3.34
N TYR A 298 8.05 -21.69 2.05
CA TYR A 298 9.39 -21.79 1.48
C TYR A 298 10.22 -20.51 1.57
N PHE A 299 9.60 -19.38 1.91
CA PHE A 299 10.34 -18.16 2.20
C PHE A 299 10.81 -18.27 3.66
N GLU A 300 12.11 -18.53 3.84
CA GLU A 300 12.77 -18.72 5.13
C GLU A 300 12.85 -17.43 5.97
N THR A 301 11.75 -16.72 6.15
CA THR A 301 11.79 -15.39 6.71
C THR A 301 11.15 -15.36 8.10
N GLU A 302 11.98 -15.11 9.11
CA GLU A 302 11.53 -14.36 10.27
C GLU A 302 11.06 -12.98 9.76
N ASN A 303 9.77 -12.87 9.44
CA ASN A 303 9.18 -11.65 8.87
C ASN A 303 8.94 -10.55 9.92
N MET A 304 9.02 -10.90 11.21
CA MET A 304 8.95 -9.93 12.31
C MET A 304 10.21 -9.08 12.36
N VAL A 305 10.03 -7.78 12.56
CA VAL A 305 11.14 -6.86 12.88
C VAL A 305 11.57 -7.01 14.33
N ASP A 306 10.59 -7.11 15.23
CA ASP A 306 10.79 -7.27 16.67
C ASP A 306 9.59 -7.99 17.32
N THR A 307 9.61 -8.16 18.65
CA THR A 307 8.54 -8.82 19.40
C THR A 307 7.21 -8.07 19.37
N CYS A 308 7.22 -6.74 19.25
CA CYS A 308 6.02 -5.90 19.20
C CYS A 308 5.31 -6.05 17.85
N ASP A 309 6.08 -6.02 16.76
CA ASP A 309 5.62 -6.28 15.40
C ASP A 309 5.03 -7.69 15.28
N SER A 310 5.74 -8.68 15.83
CA SER A 310 5.31 -10.08 15.91
C SER A 310 3.94 -10.26 16.59
N ALA A 311 3.75 -9.58 17.73
CA ALA A 311 2.48 -9.58 18.45
C ALA A 311 1.36 -8.90 17.63
N ARG A 312 1.67 -7.80 16.95
CA ARG A 312 0.70 -7.09 16.11
C ARG A 312 0.26 -7.92 14.91
N ILE A 313 1.19 -8.56 14.21
CA ILE A 313 0.89 -9.50 13.12
C ILE A 313 -0.08 -10.58 13.61
N SER A 314 0.19 -11.16 14.78
CA SER A 314 -0.65 -12.22 15.35
C SER A 314 -2.08 -11.72 15.64
N VAL A 315 -2.22 -10.56 16.29
CA VAL A 315 -3.53 -9.97 16.65
C VAL A 315 -4.32 -9.61 15.39
N GLU A 316 -3.69 -8.90 14.46
CA GLU A 316 -4.36 -8.45 13.23
C GLU A 316 -4.72 -9.62 12.31
N THR A 317 -3.95 -10.70 12.31
CA THR A 317 -4.29 -11.91 11.55
C THR A 317 -5.57 -12.54 12.06
N VAL A 318 -5.70 -12.73 13.38
CA VAL A 318 -6.92 -13.26 13.97
C VAL A 318 -8.11 -12.33 13.69
N ARG A 319 -7.91 -11.02 13.82
CA ARG A 319 -8.94 -10.01 13.54
C ARG A 319 -9.41 -10.11 12.08
N LYS A 320 -8.48 -10.05 11.12
CA LYS A 320 -8.79 -10.06 9.68
C LYS A 320 -9.48 -11.34 9.24
N LEU A 321 -8.99 -12.50 9.69
CA LEU A 321 -9.62 -13.80 9.40
C LEU A 321 -11.01 -13.94 10.01
N GLY A 322 -11.25 -13.31 11.17
CA GLY A 322 -12.55 -13.35 11.86
C GLY A 322 -13.57 -12.33 11.35
N SER A 323 -13.13 -11.23 10.73
CA SER A 323 -14.03 -10.11 10.36
C SER A 323 -14.43 -10.06 8.89
N ASP A 324 -13.68 -10.69 7.99
CA ASP A 324 -13.80 -10.47 6.55
C ASP A 324 -14.35 -11.72 5.84
N SER A 325 -15.61 -11.65 5.40
CA SER A 325 -16.31 -12.76 4.73
C SER A 325 -16.00 -12.92 3.25
N GLY A 326 -15.18 -12.04 2.65
CA GLY A 326 -14.84 -12.04 1.23
C GLY A 326 -13.39 -12.43 0.89
N LEU A 327 -12.56 -12.77 1.88
CA LEU A 327 -11.18 -13.20 1.65
C LEU A 327 -11.07 -14.46 0.78
N HIS A 328 -10.27 -14.37 -0.29
CA HIS A 328 -9.90 -15.50 -1.14
C HIS A 328 -9.07 -16.55 -0.39
N ILE A 329 -9.22 -17.83 -0.76
CA ILE A 329 -8.55 -18.97 -0.11
C ILE A 329 -7.01 -18.84 -0.08
N ASP A 330 -6.42 -18.30 -1.14
CA ASP A 330 -4.97 -18.08 -1.22
C ASP A 330 -4.50 -17.05 -0.19
N LEU A 331 -5.27 -15.98 0.04
CA LEU A 331 -4.96 -14.98 1.05
C LEU A 331 -5.13 -15.55 2.46
N ILE A 332 -6.18 -16.34 2.71
CA ILE A 332 -6.36 -16.99 4.02
C ILE A 332 -5.15 -17.85 4.36
N THR A 333 -4.73 -18.67 3.39
CA THR A 333 -3.54 -19.52 3.50
C THR A 333 -2.29 -18.66 3.71
N ALA A 334 -2.12 -17.59 2.94
CA ALA A 334 -0.99 -16.67 3.09
C ALA A 334 -0.89 -16.04 4.47
N LEU A 335 -2.01 -15.55 5.01
CA LEU A 335 -2.06 -14.91 6.33
C LEU A 335 -1.69 -15.89 7.45
N VAL A 336 -2.19 -17.14 7.38
CA VAL A 336 -1.85 -18.18 8.35
C VAL A 336 -0.37 -18.56 8.26
N ALA A 337 0.16 -18.72 7.03
CA ALA A 337 1.59 -19.00 6.80
C ALA A 337 2.47 -17.91 7.39
N TYR A 338 2.07 -16.67 7.15
CA TYR A 338 2.81 -15.48 7.54
C TYR A 338 2.82 -15.27 9.05
N ALA A 339 1.68 -15.46 9.71
CA ALA A 339 1.56 -15.24 11.15
C ALA A 339 2.12 -16.40 11.98
N GLY A 340 2.10 -17.64 11.44
CA GLY A 340 2.55 -18.85 12.13
C GLY A 340 3.92 -18.72 12.80
N PRO A 341 4.99 -18.31 12.09
CA PRO A 341 6.31 -18.09 12.68
C PRO A 341 6.36 -17.01 13.77
N ASN A 342 5.46 -16.02 13.71
CA ASN A 342 5.44 -14.81 14.55
C ASN A 342 4.69 -14.98 15.89
N VAL A 343 4.24 -16.19 16.23
CA VAL A 343 3.59 -16.40 17.55
C VAL A 343 4.63 -16.87 18.57
N SER A 344 4.88 -16.08 19.62
CA SER A 344 5.69 -16.51 20.77
C SER A 344 5.09 -17.73 21.47
N PHE A 345 5.90 -18.57 22.15
CA PHE A 345 5.39 -19.77 22.84
C PHE A 345 4.33 -19.48 23.92
N SER A 346 4.37 -18.28 24.49
CA SER A 346 3.39 -17.78 25.47
C SER A 346 2.05 -17.37 24.84
N ASN A 347 2.06 -17.01 23.55
CA ASN A 347 0.84 -16.75 22.79
C ASN A 347 0.44 -18.04 22.07
N SER A 348 -0.79 -18.49 22.27
CA SER A 348 -1.22 -19.71 21.61
C SER A 348 -1.34 -19.45 20.09
N ILE A 349 -0.79 -20.32 19.24
CA ILE A 349 -1.03 -20.32 17.77
C ILE A 349 -2.48 -20.73 17.45
N VAL A 350 -3.18 -21.31 18.43
CA VAL A 350 -4.54 -21.84 18.31
C VAL A 350 -5.55 -20.82 17.79
N PRO A 351 -5.60 -19.55 18.23
CA PRO A 351 -6.56 -18.57 17.71
C PRO A 351 -6.39 -18.31 16.21
N ILE A 352 -5.14 -18.26 15.71
CA ILE A 352 -4.86 -18.07 14.28
C ILE A 352 -5.32 -19.29 13.49
N MET A 353 -4.95 -20.49 13.95
CA MET A 353 -5.36 -21.74 13.29
C MET A 353 -6.87 -21.94 13.31
N LYS A 354 -7.52 -21.59 14.42
CA LYS A 354 -8.97 -21.66 14.57
C LYS A 354 -9.65 -20.68 13.61
N ALA A 355 -9.24 -19.41 13.61
CA ALA A 355 -9.80 -18.40 12.71
C ALA A 355 -9.57 -18.77 11.24
N GLY A 356 -8.38 -19.27 10.89
CA GLY A 356 -8.07 -19.76 9.56
C GLY A 356 -8.93 -20.95 9.14
N ALA A 357 -9.10 -21.94 10.02
CA ALA A 357 -9.94 -23.10 9.74
C ALA A 357 -11.42 -22.74 9.61
N GLU A 358 -11.95 -21.92 10.52
CA GLU A 358 -13.34 -21.42 10.45
C GLU A 358 -13.58 -20.67 9.13
N ARG A 359 -12.63 -19.81 8.75
CA ARG A 359 -12.73 -19.02 7.53
C ARG A 359 -12.65 -19.87 6.27
N LEU A 360 -11.75 -20.84 6.23
CA LEU A 360 -11.69 -21.83 5.14
C LEU A 360 -12.98 -22.61 5.03
N CYS A 361 -13.57 -23.07 6.13
CA CYS A 361 -14.85 -23.77 6.10
C CYS A 361 -15.96 -22.92 5.47
N ILE A 362 -16.00 -21.61 5.72
CA ILE A 362 -16.96 -20.69 5.10
C ILE A 362 -16.72 -20.62 3.58
N GLU A 363 -15.48 -20.38 3.15
CA GLU A 363 -15.17 -20.27 1.72
C GLU A 363 -15.37 -21.58 0.96
N LEU A 364 -15.04 -22.72 1.57
CA LEU A 364 -15.32 -24.04 1.00
C LEU A 364 -16.83 -24.29 0.85
N GLY A 365 -17.66 -23.74 1.75
CA GLY A 365 -19.12 -23.78 1.62
C GLY A 365 -19.65 -22.93 0.46
N ASN A 366 -18.91 -21.90 0.05
CA ASN A 366 -19.28 -20.99 -1.05
C ASN A 366 -18.84 -21.51 -2.43
N ILE A 367 -17.85 -22.40 -2.49
CA ILE A 367 -17.32 -22.96 -3.75
C ILE A 367 -18.18 -24.15 -4.22
N GLN A 368 -18.89 -23.98 -5.34
CA GLN A 368 -19.71 -25.04 -5.96
C GLN A 368 -18.91 -26.09 -6.77
N ARG A 369 -17.58 -25.95 -6.95
CA ARG A 369 -16.75 -26.83 -7.80
C ARG A 369 -15.64 -27.56 -7.03
N CYS A 370 -15.56 -28.89 -7.19
CA CYS A 370 -14.70 -29.79 -6.40
C CYS A 370 -13.19 -29.78 -6.71
N GLU A 371 -12.72 -29.28 -7.85
CA GLU A 371 -11.32 -29.50 -8.29
C GLU A 371 -10.32 -28.49 -7.70
N ASP A 372 -10.70 -27.22 -7.49
CA ASP A 372 -9.86 -26.24 -6.78
C ASP A 372 -9.82 -26.50 -5.26
N LEU A 373 -10.81 -27.25 -4.77
CA LEU A 373 -11.07 -27.59 -3.36
C LEU A 373 -9.99 -28.49 -2.75
N SER A 374 -9.56 -29.51 -3.50
CA SER A 374 -8.58 -30.51 -3.03
C SER A 374 -7.18 -29.92 -2.89
N ASN A 375 -6.78 -29.04 -3.81
CA ASN A 375 -5.46 -28.39 -3.77
C ASN A 375 -5.34 -27.36 -2.65
N GLY A 376 -6.39 -26.55 -2.42
CA GLY A 376 -6.39 -25.55 -1.34
C GLY A 376 -6.38 -26.19 0.05
N LEU A 377 -7.20 -27.22 0.27
CA LEU A 377 -7.21 -27.98 1.52
C LEU A 377 -5.89 -28.72 1.76
N LEU A 378 -5.33 -29.36 0.72
CA LEU A 378 -4.03 -30.02 0.82
C LEU A 378 -2.92 -29.03 1.19
N CYS A 379 -2.86 -27.87 0.53
CA CYS A 379 -1.89 -26.81 0.86
C CYS A 379 -2.06 -26.32 2.31
N TYR A 380 -3.30 -26.12 2.79
CA TYR A 380 -3.55 -25.69 4.16
C TYR A 380 -3.09 -26.75 5.18
N PHE A 381 -3.41 -28.03 4.95
CA PHE A 381 -2.97 -29.12 5.81
C PHE A 381 -1.44 -29.31 5.74
N GLU A 382 -0.83 -29.26 4.55
CA GLU A 382 0.61 -29.32 4.38
C GLU A 382 1.32 -28.18 5.13
N MET A 383 0.79 -26.95 5.06
CA MET A 383 1.31 -25.84 5.84
C MET A 383 1.10 -26.00 7.33
N TYR A 384 -0.06 -26.50 7.76
CA TYR A 384 -0.35 -26.81 9.16
C TYR A 384 0.69 -27.80 9.71
N PHE A 385 0.91 -28.91 9.00
CA PHE A 385 1.91 -29.91 9.34
C PHE A 385 3.34 -29.38 9.26
N PHE A 386 3.68 -28.60 8.23
CA PHE A 386 5.01 -28.01 8.08
C PHE A 386 5.33 -27.03 9.22
N THR A 387 4.41 -26.12 9.54
CA THR A 387 4.59 -25.12 10.61
C THR A 387 4.73 -25.78 11.98
N LEU A 388 3.94 -26.82 12.27
CA LEU A 388 4.07 -27.63 13.47
C LEU A 388 5.41 -28.39 13.51
N THR A 389 5.81 -29.03 12.42
CA THR A 389 7.02 -29.87 12.35
C THR A 389 8.29 -29.03 12.46
N ARG A 390 8.36 -27.85 11.81
CA ARG A 390 9.51 -26.92 11.90
C ARG A 390 9.70 -26.35 13.31
N ARG A 391 8.61 -26.18 14.07
CA ARG A 391 8.65 -25.71 15.47
C ARG A 391 9.04 -26.80 16.46
N VAL A 392 8.60 -28.04 16.23
CA VAL A 392 9.00 -29.21 17.03
C VAL A 392 10.49 -29.55 16.84
N THR A 393 11.06 -29.26 15.67
CA THR A 393 12.45 -29.59 15.33
C THR A 393 13.48 -28.50 15.69
N ARG A 394 13.03 -27.29 16.06
CA ARG A 394 13.91 -26.17 16.48
C ARG A 394 14.06 -26.02 18.00
N ASN A 395 13.26 -26.76 18.77
CA ASN A 395 13.44 -26.97 20.22
C ASN A 395 14.09 -28.34 20.45
#